data_AF-A0A0J7JVL2-F1
#
_entry.id   AF-A0A0J7JVL2-F1
#
_cell.length_a   1.000
_cell.length_b   1.000
_cell.length_c   1.000
_cell.angle_alpha   90.00
_cell.angle_beta   90.00
_cell.angle_gamma   90.00
#
_symmetry.space_group_name_H-M   'P 1'
#
loop_
_entity.id
_entity.type
_entity.pdbx_description
1 polymer ?
#
loop_
_entity_poly.entity_id
_entity_poly.type
_entity_poly.pdbx_seq_one_letter_code
_entity_poly.pdbx_strand_id
1 'polypeptide(L)'
;MGARALIPARRRHCGSVFHYPLLSSQPLPVPCQRLPPVTRYINRRVAMAGPESLFSADLISPEVAAALPEGYKLRALRKSDYDTGFLDCLRVLTTVGDITKEDFEAQFRRMGQNETYYIIVIED
;
A
#
# COMPACT_ATOMS: atom_id res chain seq x y z
N MET A 1 -27.25 -40.36 67.33
CA MET A 1 -25.93 -40.71 66.74
C MET A 1 -26.00 -40.26 65.28
N GLY A 2 -25.55 -39.07 64.92
CA GLY A 2 -24.17 -38.76 64.50
C GLY A 2 -23.94 -39.29 63.06
N ALA A 3 -23.57 -38.52 62.03
CA ALA A 3 -23.12 -37.14 61.91
C ALA A 3 -23.18 -36.71 60.42
N ARG A 4 -23.24 -35.38 60.22
CA ARG A 4 -22.58 -34.58 59.16
C ARG A 4 -22.76 -34.93 57.67
N ALA A 5 -23.32 -33.96 56.94
CA ALA A 5 -22.80 -33.48 55.65
C ALA A 5 -23.34 -32.05 55.43
N LEU A 6 -22.58 -31.01 55.80
CA LEU A 6 -21.72 -30.20 54.91
C LEU A 6 -22.44 -29.64 53.66
N ILE A 7 -22.82 -28.36 53.79
CA ILE A 7 -23.24 -27.42 52.75
C ILE A 7 -22.02 -27.09 51.87
N PRO A 8 -22.19 -26.85 50.55
CA PRO A 8 -21.95 -25.49 50.09
C PRO A 8 -22.97 -24.95 49.07
N ALA A 9 -23.39 -23.72 49.35
CA ALA A 9 -23.42 -22.56 48.44
C ALA A 9 -24.04 -22.71 47.04
N ARG A 10 -25.32 -22.32 46.95
CA ARG A 10 -25.89 -21.72 45.73
C ARG A 10 -25.20 -20.36 45.47
N ARG A 11 -24.49 -20.24 44.35
CA ARG A 11 -24.39 -18.95 43.63
C ARG A 11 -25.24 -19.03 42.38
N ARG A 12 -26.21 -18.13 42.28
CA ARG A 12 -26.92 -17.80 41.03
C ARG A 12 -25.97 -16.97 40.17
N HIS A 13 -25.92 -17.21 38.87
CA HIS A 13 -25.75 -16.25 37.76
C HIS A 13 -25.84 -17.09 36.47
N CYS A 14 -26.89 -16.91 35.66
CA CYS A 14 -26.93 -15.97 34.52
C CYS A 14 -25.99 -16.43 33.40
N GLY A 15 -26.56 -16.80 32.25
CA GLY A 15 -25.78 -17.06 31.04
C GLY A 15 -26.39 -18.17 30.19
N SER A 16 -27.16 -17.75 29.20
CA SER A 16 -27.67 -18.56 28.11
C SER A 16 -26.55 -19.39 27.47
N VAL A 17 -26.76 -20.70 27.35
CA VAL A 17 -25.86 -21.60 26.63
C VAL A 17 -26.07 -21.36 25.13
N PHE A 18 -25.27 -20.45 24.55
CA PHE A 18 -25.05 -20.47 23.11
C PHE A 18 -24.09 -21.61 22.80
N HIS A 19 -24.65 -22.66 22.22
CA HIS A 19 -23.90 -23.79 21.69
C HIS A 19 -23.21 -23.33 20.40
N TYR A 20 -22.03 -22.72 20.51
CA TYR A 20 -21.13 -22.58 19.36
C TYR A 20 -20.31 -23.87 19.26
N PRO A 21 -20.40 -24.62 18.14
CA PRO A 21 -19.48 -25.72 17.92
C PRO A 21 -18.06 -25.14 17.84
N LEU A 22 -17.17 -25.67 18.67
CA LEU A 22 -15.73 -25.48 18.59
C LEU A 22 -15.26 -25.99 17.24
N LEU A 23 -15.29 -25.13 16.21
CA LEU A 23 -14.61 -25.42 14.97
C LEU A 23 -13.12 -25.23 15.24
N SER A 24 -12.48 -26.37 15.47
CA SER A 24 -11.04 -26.60 15.55
C SER A 24 -10.25 -25.58 14.72
N SER A 25 -9.47 -24.77 15.43
CA SER A 25 -8.35 -24.02 14.88
C SER A 25 -7.32 -25.03 14.32
N GLN A 26 -7.53 -25.46 13.08
CA GLN A 26 -6.46 -26.08 12.30
C GLN A 26 -5.89 -25.01 11.39
N PRO A 27 -4.64 -24.56 11.60
CA PRO A 27 -3.95 -23.80 10.57
C PRO A 27 -3.82 -24.70 9.35
N LEU A 28 -4.43 -24.28 8.23
CA LEU A 28 -4.21 -24.94 6.95
C LEU A 28 -2.70 -25.03 6.72
N PRO A 29 -2.16 -26.19 6.32
CA PRO A 29 -0.77 -26.24 5.89
C PRO A 29 -0.67 -25.40 4.64
N VAL A 30 -0.18 -24.17 4.76
CA VAL A 30 0.33 -23.46 3.59
C VAL A 30 1.42 -24.36 3.02
N PRO A 31 1.25 -24.95 1.82
CA PRO A 31 2.39 -25.55 1.19
C PRO A 31 3.39 -24.40 1.05
N CYS A 32 4.57 -24.55 1.66
CA CYS A 32 5.76 -23.78 1.31
C CYS A 32 6.07 -24.09 -0.15
N GLN A 33 5.23 -23.61 -1.06
CA GLN A 33 5.57 -23.51 -2.47
C GLN A 33 6.70 -22.51 -2.47
N ARG A 34 7.90 -23.09 -2.60
CA ARG A 34 9.15 -22.42 -2.87
C ARG A 34 8.84 -21.25 -3.78
N LEU A 35 8.88 -20.02 -3.24
CA LEU A 35 8.74 -18.83 -4.05
C LEU A 35 9.72 -18.99 -5.21
N PRO A 36 9.29 -18.82 -6.47
CA PRO A 36 10.24 -18.82 -7.57
C PRO A 36 11.34 -17.81 -7.22
N PRO A 37 12.62 -18.10 -7.50
CA PRO A 37 13.68 -17.16 -7.22
C PRO A 37 13.27 -15.82 -7.83
N VAL A 38 13.24 -14.77 -7.00
CA VAL A 38 12.91 -13.37 -7.37
C VAL A 38 13.84 -12.85 -8.49
N THR A 39 14.83 -13.65 -8.88
CA THR A 39 15.87 -13.38 -9.86
C THR A 39 15.43 -13.43 -11.33
N ARG A 40 14.14 -13.65 -11.66
CA ARG A 40 13.72 -13.83 -13.07
C ARG A 40 12.92 -12.70 -13.73
N TYR A 41 12.73 -11.55 -13.09
CA TYR A 41 12.06 -10.41 -13.75
C TYR A 41 12.98 -9.25 -14.17
N ILE A 42 14.30 -9.33 -13.98
CA ILE A 42 15.21 -8.20 -14.29
C ILE A 42 15.90 -8.34 -15.66
N ASN A 43 15.28 -9.05 -16.61
CA ASN A 43 15.79 -9.15 -17.99
C ASN A 43 14.73 -8.75 -19.02
N ARG A 44 13.94 -7.73 -18.70
CA ARG A 44 13.37 -6.88 -19.72
C ARG A 44 14.33 -5.72 -19.88
N ARG A 45 14.85 -5.51 -21.10
CA ARG A 45 15.58 -4.30 -21.50
C ARG A 45 14.98 -3.13 -20.73
N VAL A 46 15.80 -2.46 -19.91
CA VAL A 46 15.39 -1.25 -19.17
C VAL A 46 14.54 -0.44 -20.12
N ALA A 47 13.23 -0.43 -19.88
CA ALA A 47 12.33 0.36 -20.67
C ALA A 47 12.83 1.77 -20.41
N MET A 48 13.43 2.37 -21.45
CA MET A 48 13.79 3.78 -21.47
C MET A 48 12.63 4.49 -20.80
N ALA A 49 12.92 5.19 -19.69
CA ALA A 49 11.95 6.12 -19.11
C ALA A 49 11.32 6.84 -20.31
N GLY A 50 10.01 6.69 -20.50
CA GLY A 50 9.35 7.43 -21.56
C GLY A 50 9.76 8.89 -21.37
N PRO A 51 10.05 9.66 -22.44
CA PRO A 51 10.77 10.94 -22.36
C PRO A 51 10.17 12.00 -21.42
N GLU A 52 9.00 11.71 -20.83
CA GLU A 52 8.18 12.56 -20.00
C GLU A 52 8.12 12.16 -18.51
N SER A 53 8.53 10.93 -18.12
CA SER A 53 8.33 10.39 -16.76
C SER A 53 9.61 10.31 -15.92
N LEU A 54 9.50 10.58 -14.61
CA LEU A 54 10.64 10.64 -13.69
C LEU A 54 11.43 9.32 -13.56
N PHE A 55 10.72 8.18 -13.59
CA PHE A 55 11.31 6.84 -13.56
C PHE A 55 10.43 5.84 -14.33
N SER A 56 10.95 4.62 -14.57
CA SER A 56 10.21 3.59 -15.32
C SER A 56 8.98 3.11 -14.57
N ALA A 57 7.85 3.01 -15.26
CA ALA A 57 6.61 2.44 -14.72
C ALA A 57 6.77 0.98 -14.27
N ASP A 58 7.80 0.26 -14.72
CA ASP A 58 8.09 -1.11 -14.29
C ASP A 58 8.42 -1.21 -12.79
N LEU A 59 8.82 -0.09 -12.16
CA LEU A 59 9.08 -0.02 -10.72
C LEU A 59 7.81 0.10 -9.88
N ILE A 60 6.66 0.29 -10.53
CA ILE A 60 5.36 0.41 -9.87
C ILE A 60 4.75 -0.98 -9.79
N SER A 61 4.41 -1.43 -8.57
CA SER A 61 3.77 -2.73 -8.38
C SER A 61 2.38 -2.77 -9.02
N PRO A 62 2.10 -3.74 -9.92
CA PRO A 62 0.79 -3.87 -10.56
C PRO A 62 -0.31 -4.25 -9.57
N GLU A 63 0.04 -4.91 -8.46
CA GLU A 63 -0.91 -5.24 -7.38
C GLU A 63 -1.45 -3.98 -6.70
N VAL A 64 -0.57 -3.00 -6.45
CA VAL A 64 -0.95 -1.72 -5.84
C VAL A 64 -1.78 -0.88 -6.81
N ALA A 65 -1.41 -0.87 -8.09
CA ALA A 65 -2.19 -0.19 -9.12
C ALA A 65 -3.60 -0.79 -9.26
N ALA A 66 -3.74 -2.12 -9.16
CA ALA A 66 -5.03 -2.80 -9.25
C ALA A 66 -5.91 -2.66 -7.98
N ALA A 67 -5.31 -2.30 -6.84
CA ALA A 67 -6.04 -2.05 -5.60
C ALA A 67 -6.76 -0.69 -5.57
N LEU A 68 -6.47 0.20 -6.54
CA LEU A 68 -7.13 1.49 -6.63
C LEU A 68 -8.57 1.37 -7.15
N PRO A 69 -9.48 2.25 -6.72
CA PRO A 69 -10.84 2.31 -7.27
C PRO A 69 -10.84 2.59 -8.77
N GLU A 70 -11.93 2.20 -9.45
CA GLU A 70 -12.11 2.51 -10.87
C GLU A 70 -12.03 4.02 -11.15
N GLY A 71 -11.36 4.38 -12.25
CA GLY A 71 -11.09 5.77 -12.64
C GLY A 71 -9.67 6.21 -12.28
N TYR A 72 -9.14 5.77 -11.13
CA TYR A 72 -7.83 6.22 -10.68
C TYR A 72 -6.67 5.49 -11.35
N LYS A 73 -5.59 6.22 -11.63
CA LYS A 73 -4.34 5.72 -12.19
C LYS A 73 -3.17 6.11 -11.33
N LEU A 74 -2.29 5.14 -11.08
CA LEU A 74 -1.04 5.36 -10.36
C LEU A 74 0.12 5.37 -11.35
N ARG A 75 0.88 6.48 -11.37
CA ARG A 75 1.99 6.67 -12.31
C ARG A 75 3.13 7.48 -11.71
N ALA A 76 4.28 7.42 -12.37
CA ALA A 76 5.40 8.31 -12.04
C ALA A 76 5.07 9.77 -12.41
N LEU A 77 5.63 10.70 -11.65
CA LEU A 77 5.58 12.13 -11.93
C LEU A 77 6.10 12.44 -13.34
N ARG A 78 5.45 13.37 -14.02
CA ARG A 78 5.83 13.86 -15.34
C ARG A 78 6.10 15.35 -15.33
N LYS A 79 6.85 15.79 -16.33
CA LYS A 79 7.12 17.21 -16.56
C LYS A 79 5.83 18.02 -16.81
N SER A 80 4.89 17.43 -17.54
CA SER A 80 3.57 17.99 -17.85
C SER A 80 2.64 18.11 -16.63
N ASP A 81 2.98 17.50 -15.50
CA ASP A 81 2.13 17.58 -14.29
C ASP A 81 2.09 18.96 -13.64
N TYR A 82 3.03 19.83 -14.00
CA TYR A 82 2.93 21.23 -13.63
C TYR A 82 1.62 21.84 -14.12
N ASP A 83 1.18 21.49 -15.33
CA ASP A 83 -0.02 22.04 -15.97
C ASP A 83 -1.32 21.36 -15.49
N THR A 84 -1.22 20.18 -14.86
CA THR A 84 -2.37 19.41 -14.34
C THR A 84 -2.69 19.72 -12.88
N GLY A 85 -1.99 20.68 -12.25
CA GLY A 85 -2.26 21.10 -10.88
C GLY A 85 -1.48 20.32 -9.81
N PHE A 86 -0.33 19.71 -10.16
CA PHE A 86 0.50 19.01 -9.18
C PHE A 86 0.93 19.90 -8.02
N LEU A 87 1.32 21.14 -8.28
CA LEU A 87 1.70 22.09 -7.22
C LEU A 87 0.51 22.48 -6.35
N ASP A 88 -0.70 22.53 -6.89
CA ASP A 88 -1.91 22.84 -6.12
C ASP A 88 -2.24 21.72 -5.13
N CYS A 89 -2.02 20.47 -5.52
CA CYS A 89 -2.11 19.34 -4.59
C CYS A 89 -1.10 19.47 -3.44
N LEU A 90 0.14 19.88 -3.72
CA LEU A 90 1.16 20.09 -2.70
C LEU A 90 0.87 21.29 -1.77
N ARG A 91 0.14 22.31 -2.25
CA ARG A 91 -0.29 23.47 -1.44
C ARG A 91 -1.22 23.10 -0.29
N VAL A 92 -1.97 22.01 -0.41
CA VAL A 92 -2.85 21.52 0.68
C VAL A 92 -2.05 20.90 1.82
N LEU A 93 -0.88 20.31 1.52
CA LEU A 93 -0.03 19.66 2.51
C LEU A 93 0.96 20.63 3.15
N THR A 94 1.44 21.63 2.40
CA THR A 94 2.49 22.56 2.84
C THR A 94 2.38 23.92 2.14
N THR A 95 3.11 24.92 2.64
CA THR A 95 3.25 26.19 1.94
C THR A 95 4.19 26.04 0.74
N VAL A 96 3.61 25.89 -0.44
CA VAL A 96 4.34 25.99 -1.71
C VAL A 96 4.38 27.46 -2.11
N GLY A 97 5.57 28.00 -2.32
CA GLY A 97 5.76 29.36 -2.86
C GLY A 97 5.38 29.45 -4.34
N ASP A 98 5.62 30.62 -4.95
CA ASP A 98 5.40 30.80 -6.37
C ASP A 98 6.55 30.17 -7.16
N ILE A 99 6.34 28.93 -7.59
CA ILE A 99 7.29 28.16 -8.41
C ILE A 99 6.90 28.35 -9.88
N THR A 100 7.83 28.91 -10.65
CA THR A 100 7.66 29.04 -12.10
C THR A 100 7.74 27.67 -12.78
N LYS A 101 7.21 27.56 -14.00
CA LYS A 101 7.30 26.32 -14.78
C LYS A 101 8.75 25.94 -15.00
N GLU A 102 9.60 26.91 -15.36
CA GLU A 102 11.02 26.72 -15.62
C GLU A 102 11.77 26.16 -14.40
N ASP A 103 11.45 26.66 -13.21
CA ASP A 103 12.03 26.17 -11.95
C ASP A 103 11.61 24.73 -11.66
N PHE A 104 10.33 24.42 -11.85
CA PHE A 104 9.83 23.05 -11.71
C PHE A 104 10.52 22.10 -12.69
N GLU A 105 10.65 22.49 -13.95
CA GLU A 105 11.32 21.70 -14.98
C GLU A 105 12.81 21.48 -14.67
N ALA A 106 13.48 22.50 -14.15
CA ALA A 106 14.87 22.39 -13.70
C ALA A 106 14.99 21.39 -12.53
N GLN A 107 14.08 21.45 -11.56
CA GLN A 107 14.05 20.52 -10.44
C GLN A 107 13.70 19.09 -10.88
N PHE A 108 12.72 18.92 -11.75
CA PHE A 108 12.36 17.62 -12.33
C PHE A 108 13.57 16.96 -13.00
N ARG A 109 14.32 17.73 -13.80
CA ARG A 109 15.55 17.25 -14.45
C ARG A 109 16.61 16.83 -13.43
N ARG A 110 16.81 17.62 -12.38
CA ARG A 110 17.75 17.28 -11.29
C ARG A 110 17.33 16.00 -10.58
N MET A 111 16.04 15.81 -10.32
CA MET A 111 15.53 14.60 -9.68
C MET A 111 15.75 13.35 -10.56
N GLY A 112 15.45 13.45 -11.85
CA GLY A 112 15.64 12.34 -12.80
C GLY A 112 17.10 11.93 -12.99
N GLN A 113 18.06 12.84 -12.84
CA GLN A 113 19.49 12.54 -12.92
C GLN A 113 20.02 11.79 -11.70
N ASN A 114 19.37 11.92 -10.55
CA ASN A 114 19.90 11.41 -9.29
C ASN A 114 19.46 9.97 -8.98
N GLU A 115 18.55 9.35 -9.76
CA GLU A 115 18.01 7.98 -9.58
C GLU A 115 17.54 7.60 -8.14
N THR A 116 17.46 8.58 -7.24
CA THR A 116 17.08 8.43 -5.83
C THR A 116 15.66 8.90 -5.55
N TYR A 117 15.01 9.55 -6.51
CA TYR A 117 13.68 10.14 -6.35
C TYR A 117 12.62 9.29 -7.04
N TYR A 118 11.73 8.69 -6.24
CA TYR A 118 10.60 7.90 -6.70
C TYR A 118 9.28 8.59 -6.31
N ILE A 119 8.91 9.61 -7.09
CA ILE A 119 7.68 10.37 -6.85
C ILE A 119 6.54 9.76 -7.68
N ILE A 120 5.53 9.27 -6.98
CA ILE A 120 4.32 8.69 -7.55
C ILE A 120 3.18 9.69 -7.42
N VAL A 121 2.41 9.85 -8.50
CA VAL A 121 1.21 10.66 -8.57
C VAL A 121 0.02 9.74 -8.84
N ILE A 122 -1.10 10.02 -8.17
CA ILE A 122 -2.39 9.39 -8.43
C ILE A 122 -3.26 10.43 -9.13
N GLU A 123 -3.74 10.08 -10.32
CA GLU A 123 -4.67 10.91 -11.11
C GLU A 123 -6.00 10.18 -11.29
N ASP A 124 -7.07 10.93 -11.56
CA ASP A 124 -8.42 10.51 -11.95
C ASP A 124 -8.60 10.76 -13.45
#